data_AF-A0A4U3AAD9-F1
#
_entry.id   AF-A0A4U3AAD9-F1
#
_cell.length_a   1.000
_cell.length_b   1.000
_cell.length_c   1.000
_cell.angle_alpha   90.00
_cell.angle_beta   90.00
_cell.angle_gamma   90.00
#
_symmetry.space_group_name_H-M   'P 1'
#
loop_
_entity.id
_entity.type
_entity.pdbx_description
1 polymer ?
#
loop_
_entity_poly.entity_id
_entity_poly.type
_entity_poly.pdbx_seq_one_letter_code
_entity_poly.pdbx_strand_id
1 'polypeptide(L)'
;MITLREQVQQICARLAPHGWGDLFWKHNLDITASNLEEELQKELDINRTIKGFEDFSLEGKRGIEPGQPARSLLYHALASPNVTIGVDGSELGVFPTLAELEIIENYVFGINPPCLSDIKFRLKEGESLAVVVFASEYRPASETVHQKHADLCFSRTGVARVGTAEPMYVPKNRGFFSDDEGDDYAFRVLPSKYSAYIAVKRQGNKDEFGPMRFKKEDETADNIAKKTSDTNSWFWVPLHKIFSGLECLRDDNGEPINLEVNLQALHINEKIRRIHQVLHEAGYNTGSTESDINKSPFVFYEGIAEWSNNPEFGSNLLMPIPHSSFIEPAIYKEKPLTFIVPKIGKQCDKGERDKGLHICNFSSSLEIRYYESDGTPKRRPAPEYVHVRHRILEDGTPENLNDIKNQNIVRDIINHGNYKALHYVDFTGDGWIEVECPQLKKLEGLSQKNYAAYSIVAGPDFFPNCDQRELMDWYEKEIPDNIQNVMVIENGEEKGTRSGLWESEPLTLSDDRIPANVKLIRKSDEDDNTITA
;
A
#
# COMPACT_ATOMS: atom_id res chain seq x y z
N MET A 1 20.37 28.80 2.30
CA MET A 1 19.47 27.64 2.44
C MET A 1 19.79 27.05 3.81
N ILE A 2 18.78 26.76 4.64
CA ILE A 2 18.99 26.19 5.97
C ILE A 2 19.44 24.73 5.77
N THR A 3 20.56 24.34 6.38
CA THR A 3 21.12 22.97 6.31
C THR A 3 20.24 21.97 7.06
N LEU A 4 20.32 20.67 6.74
CA LEU A 4 19.58 19.64 7.47
C LEU A 4 19.90 19.67 8.97
N ARG A 5 21.17 19.87 9.33
CA ARG A 5 21.58 20.01 10.73
C ARG A 5 20.85 21.14 11.44
N GLU A 6 20.79 22.33 10.82
CA GLU A 6 20.09 23.49 11.40
C GLU A 6 18.58 23.23 11.54
N GLN A 7 17.97 22.53 10.58
CA GLN A 7 16.56 22.13 10.66
C GLN A 7 16.31 21.13 11.81
N VAL A 8 17.16 20.11 11.94
CA VAL A 8 17.08 19.15 13.06
C VAL A 8 17.25 19.86 14.40
N GLN A 9 18.18 20.82 14.50
CA GLN A 9 18.37 21.61 15.71
C GLN A 9 17.12 22.43 16.08
N GLN A 10 16.44 23.01 15.08
CA GLN A 10 15.17 23.73 15.31
C GLN A 10 14.08 22.79 15.82
N ILE A 11 13.97 21.59 15.24
CA ILE A 11 12.99 20.58 15.67
C ILE A 11 13.27 20.14 17.11
N CYS A 12 14.52 19.79 17.42
CA CYS A 12 14.92 19.39 18.76
C CYS A 12 14.67 20.50 19.79
N ALA A 13 15.03 21.76 19.48
CA ALA A 13 14.78 22.89 20.36
C ALA A 13 13.28 23.14 20.60
N ARG A 14 12.43 22.92 19.58
CA ARG A 14 10.98 23.03 19.67
C ARG A 14 10.38 21.92 20.55
N LEU A 15 10.84 20.69 20.39
CA LEU A 15 10.28 19.52 21.10
C LEU A 15 10.80 19.41 22.55
N ALA A 16 12.04 19.79 22.81
CA ALA A 16 12.70 19.66 24.12
C ALA A 16 11.84 20.11 25.33
N PRO A 17 11.22 21.31 25.34
CA PRO A 17 10.45 21.77 26.50
C PRO A 17 9.12 21.02 26.73
N HIS A 18 8.71 20.14 25.82
CA HIS A 18 7.47 19.38 25.90
C HIS A 18 7.67 17.94 26.41
N GLY A 19 8.70 17.73 27.24
CA GLY A 19 9.05 16.45 27.87
C GLY A 19 10.11 15.65 27.11
N TRP A 20 10.37 15.96 25.84
CA TRP A 20 11.36 15.25 25.03
C TRP A 20 12.79 15.45 25.54
N GLY A 21 13.14 16.66 26.00
CA GLY A 21 14.49 16.94 26.51
C GLY A 21 14.83 16.06 27.70
N ASP A 22 13.92 15.97 28.67
CA ASP A 22 14.08 15.11 29.85
C ASP A 22 14.12 13.63 29.48
N LEU A 23 13.33 13.22 28.48
CA LEU A 23 13.32 11.85 27.96
C LEU A 23 14.67 11.47 27.34
N PHE A 24 15.19 12.27 26.41
CA PHE A 24 16.50 12.01 25.80
C PHE A 24 17.65 12.07 26.80
N TRP A 25 17.55 12.95 27.81
CA TRP A 25 18.55 13.03 28.88
C TRP A 25 18.70 11.70 29.64
N LYS A 26 17.64 10.88 29.77
CA LYS A 26 17.73 9.53 30.38
C LYS A 26 18.59 8.55 29.59
N HIS A 27 18.84 8.85 28.32
CA HIS A 27 19.75 8.09 27.46
C HIS A 27 21.11 8.80 27.29
N ASN A 28 21.41 9.80 28.13
CA ASN A 28 22.59 10.65 28.05
C ASN A 28 22.72 11.46 26.75
N LEU A 29 21.58 11.78 26.11
CA LEU A 29 21.53 12.61 24.91
C LEU A 29 20.92 13.99 25.21
N ASP A 30 21.70 15.06 25.01
CA ASP A 30 21.24 16.43 25.09
C ASP A 30 20.85 16.96 23.70
N ILE A 31 19.56 16.85 23.36
CA ILE A 31 19.06 17.34 22.08
C ILE A 31 19.08 18.88 21.94
N THR A 32 19.45 19.61 23.00
CA THR A 32 19.59 21.08 22.99
C THR A 32 21.04 21.55 22.96
N ALA A 33 21.99 20.63 22.86
CA ALA A 33 23.41 20.94 22.84
C ALA A 33 23.77 21.94 21.71
N SER A 34 24.70 22.84 22.01
CA SER A 34 25.18 23.82 21.03
C SER A 34 25.85 23.17 19.82
N ASN A 35 26.55 22.05 20.04
CA ASN A 35 27.08 21.19 18.98
C ASN A 35 26.26 19.91 18.87
N LEU A 36 25.02 20.04 18.37
CA LEU A 36 24.09 18.92 18.25
C LEU A 36 24.65 17.77 17.39
N GLU A 37 25.44 18.07 16.36
CA GLU A 37 26.00 17.04 15.47
C GLU A 37 26.96 16.09 16.20
N GLU A 38 27.89 16.64 16.99
CA GLU A 38 28.80 15.84 17.84
C GLU A 38 28.02 15.05 18.89
N GLU A 39 27.03 15.70 19.50
CA GLU A 39 26.17 15.11 20.52
C GLU A 39 25.33 13.94 19.98
N LEU A 40 24.85 14.02 18.73
CA LEU A 40 24.11 12.93 18.08
C LEU A 40 25.01 11.77 17.65
N GLN A 41 26.30 12.02 17.39
CA GLN A 41 27.24 10.99 16.95
C GLN A 41 27.95 10.27 18.09
N LYS A 42 27.92 10.78 19.34
CA LYS A 42 28.60 10.10 20.46
C LYS A 42 27.90 8.78 20.83
N GLU A 43 28.65 7.89 21.48
CA GLU A 43 28.06 6.69 22.06
C GLU A 43 27.23 7.01 23.31
N LEU A 44 26.07 6.37 23.41
CA LEU A 44 25.05 6.60 24.43
C LEU A 44 24.82 5.33 25.27
N ASP A 45 24.45 5.54 26.53
CA ASP A 45 23.95 4.47 27.40
C ASP A 45 22.41 4.43 27.32
N ILE A 46 21.91 3.65 26.35
CA ILE A 46 20.49 3.68 25.98
C ILE A 46 19.70 2.73 26.87
N ASN A 47 18.89 3.30 27.76
CA ASN A 47 17.98 2.54 28.62
C ASN A 47 16.71 2.05 27.89
N ARG A 48 16.71 0.79 27.46
CA ARG A 48 15.57 0.13 26.78
C ARG A 48 14.47 -0.37 27.71
N THR A 49 14.57 -0.11 29.01
CA THR A 49 13.49 -0.42 29.97
C THR A 49 12.47 0.72 30.09
N ILE A 50 12.76 1.87 29.47
CA ILE A 50 11.84 3.01 29.38
C ILE A 50 10.74 2.67 28.37
N LYS A 51 9.49 2.97 28.75
CA LYS A 51 8.32 2.70 27.92
C LYS A 51 8.43 3.40 26.56
N GLY A 52 8.20 2.64 25.50
CA GLY A 52 8.33 3.07 24.10
C GLY A 52 9.70 2.76 23.48
N PHE A 53 10.69 2.33 24.27
CA PHE A 53 12.05 2.00 23.80
C PHE A 53 12.39 0.50 23.91
N GLU A 54 11.42 -0.33 24.32
CA GLU A 54 11.60 -1.77 24.51
C GLU A 54 12.01 -2.46 23.20
N ASP A 55 11.51 -1.95 22.09
CA ASP A 55 11.77 -2.46 20.74
C ASP A 55 12.75 -1.60 19.94
N PHE A 56 13.50 -0.69 20.59
CA PHE A 56 14.63 -0.02 19.94
C PHE A 56 15.78 -0.99 19.67
N SER A 57 16.36 -0.94 18.46
CA SER A 57 17.40 -1.88 18.02
C SER A 57 18.54 -2.02 19.04
N LEU A 58 18.89 -3.26 19.41
CA LEU A 58 19.97 -3.56 20.36
C LEU A 58 21.35 -3.07 19.88
N GLU A 59 21.52 -2.94 18.57
CA GLU A 59 22.76 -2.47 17.95
C GLU A 59 22.86 -0.94 17.92
N GLY A 60 21.74 -0.24 18.12
CA GLY A 60 21.72 1.22 18.22
C GLY A 60 22.44 1.73 19.46
N LYS A 61 23.41 2.61 19.27
CA LYS A 61 24.25 3.17 20.35
C LYS A 61 24.46 4.68 20.25
N ARG A 62 23.81 5.35 19.32
CA ARG A 62 24.03 6.79 19.02
C ARG A 62 22.69 7.51 18.90
N GLY A 63 22.73 8.84 19.00
CA GLY A 63 21.58 9.69 18.70
C GLY A 63 21.16 9.52 17.23
N ILE A 64 22.14 9.54 16.33
CA ILE A 64 21.99 9.20 14.91
C ILE A 64 23.10 8.22 14.52
N GLU A 65 22.69 7.07 13.98
CA GLU A 65 23.57 6.10 13.34
C GLU A 65 23.50 6.32 11.81
N PRO A 66 24.60 6.72 11.14
CA PRO A 66 24.56 7.13 9.74
C PRO A 66 23.96 6.07 8.81
N GLY A 67 22.90 6.46 8.10
CA GLY A 67 22.17 5.60 7.16
C GLY A 67 21.40 4.45 7.80
N GLN A 68 21.22 4.44 9.12
CA GLN A 68 20.56 3.36 9.86
C GLN A 68 19.44 3.90 10.77
N PRO A 69 18.21 4.09 10.23
CA PRO A 69 17.09 4.65 10.97
C PRO A 69 16.73 3.86 12.24
N ALA A 70 16.64 2.52 12.17
CA ALA A 70 16.34 1.69 13.34
C ALA A 70 17.40 1.71 14.45
N ARG A 71 18.63 2.11 14.14
CA ARG A 71 19.74 2.23 15.09
C ARG A 71 19.94 3.66 15.61
N SER A 72 19.16 4.61 15.10
CA SER A 72 19.23 6.03 15.45
C SER A 72 18.21 6.34 16.56
N LEU A 73 18.69 6.60 17.78
CA LEU A 73 17.82 6.84 18.94
C LEU A 73 16.85 8.01 18.71
N LEU A 74 17.35 9.13 18.16
CA LEU A 74 16.54 10.32 17.90
C LEU A 74 15.40 10.00 16.92
N TYR A 75 15.71 9.28 15.84
CA TYR A 75 14.71 8.91 14.84
C TYR A 75 13.68 7.92 15.42
N HIS A 76 14.12 6.87 16.11
CA HIS A 76 13.21 5.91 16.75
C HIS A 76 12.26 6.59 17.74
N ALA A 77 12.78 7.41 18.66
CA ALA A 77 11.98 8.09 19.66
C ALA A 77 10.90 8.99 19.02
N LEU A 78 11.25 9.63 17.91
CA LEU A 78 10.34 10.54 17.22
C LEU A 78 9.41 9.83 16.24
N ALA A 79 9.80 8.71 15.63
CA ALA A 79 9.00 8.02 14.62
C ALA A 79 8.13 6.88 15.19
N SER A 80 8.48 6.32 16.36
CA SER A 80 7.75 5.22 16.97
C SER A 80 6.40 5.69 17.54
N PRO A 81 5.27 5.05 17.19
CA PRO A 81 3.97 5.35 17.80
C PRO A 81 3.89 4.90 19.27
N ASN A 82 4.84 4.10 19.76
CA ASN A 82 4.88 3.62 21.14
C ASN A 82 5.49 4.64 22.11
N VAL A 83 6.21 5.65 21.62
CA VAL A 83 6.86 6.69 22.44
C VAL A 83 5.91 7.87 22.63
N THR A 84 5.11 7.79 23.68
CA THR A 84 4.05 8.78 23.98
C THR A 84 4.11 9.36 25.39
N ILE A 85 4.96 8.79 26.26
CA ILE A 85 5.01 9.11 27.69
C ILE A 85 6.43 9.58 28.05
N GLY A 86 6.52 10.64 28.84
CA GLY A 86 7.76 11.17 29.40
C GLY A 86 8.26 10.38 30.61
N VAL A 87 9.39 10.83 31.17
CA VAL A 87 10.13 10.12 32.22
C VAL A 87 9.42 10.05 33.57
N ASP A 88 8.48 10.96 33.80
CA ASP A 88 7.66 11.06 35.01
C ASP A 88 6.32 10.30 34.89
N GLY A 89 6.10 9.62 33.75
CA GLY A 89 4.85 8.94 33.45
C GLY A 89 3.76 9.85 32.89
N SER A 90 4.03 11.15 32.70
CA SER A 90 3.12 12.08 32.03
C SER A 90 3.15 11.94 30.52
N GLU A 91 2.07 12.31 29.83
CA GLU A 91 2.03 12.30 28.38
C GLU A 91 2.93 13.40 27.78
N LEU A 92 3.64 13.10 26.69
CA LEU A 92 4.42 14.09 25.96
C LEU A 92 3.49 15.14 25.34
N GLY A 93 3.84 16.42 25.49
CA GLY A 93 2.90 17.51 25.22
C GLY A 93 2.75 17.88 23.74
N VAL A 94 3.81 17.73 22.95
CA VAL A 94 3.84 18.08 21.53
C VAL A 94 4.63 17.02 20.78
N PHE A 95 4.20 16.67 19.58
CA PHE A 95 4.80 15.64 18.74
C PHE A 95 5.36 16.24 17.44
N PRO A 96 6.27 15.54 16.74
CA PRO A 96 6.72 15.95 15.42
C PRO A 96 5.61 15.85 14.38
N THR A 97 5.62 16.78 13.43
CA THR A 97 4.85 16.69 12.18
C THR A 97 5.50 15.67 11.23
N LEU A 98 4.79 15.24 10.19
CA LEU A 98 5.36 14.35 9.18
C LEU A 98 6.53 15.00 8.42
N ALA A 99 6.46 16.30 8.15
CA ALA A 99 7.55 17.04 7.53
C ALA A 99 8.82 17.03 8.37
N GLU A 100 8.68 17.17 9.69
CA GLU A 100 9.83 17.12 10.60
C GLU A 100 10.41 15.71 10.72
N LEU A 101 9.57 14.67 10.71
CA LEU A 101 10.04 13.29 10.64
C LEU A 101 10.83 13.03 9.35
N GLU A 102 10.35 13.54 8.22
CA GLU A 102 11.08 13.44 6.95
C GLU A 102 12.46 14.12 7.02
N ILE A 103 12.55 15.30 7.63
CA ILE A 103 13.81 16.03 7.82
C ILE A 103 14.79 15.19 8.65
N ILE A 104 14.33 14.61 9.76
CA ILE A 104 15.18 13.79 10.64
C ILE A 104 15.60 12.51 9.94
N GLU A 105 14.70 11.85 9.20
CA GLU A 105 15.04 10.69 8.37
C GLU A 105 16.09 11.05 7.32
N ASN A 106 15.91 12.17 6.60
CA ASN A 106 16.90 12.64 5.63
C ASN A 106 18.24 12.93 6.31
N TYR A 107 18.24 13.47 7.52
CA TYR A 107 19.46 13.68 8.30
C TYR A 107 20.14 12.38 8.74
N VAL A 108 19.38 11.32 9.07
CA VAL A 108 19.97 9.98 9.31
C VAL A 108 20.81 9.54 8.11
N PHE A 109 20.28 9.69 6.90
CA PHE A 109 21.00 9.35 5.67
C PHE A 109 22.06 10.39 5.27
N GLY A 110 21.88 11.66 5.66
CA GLY A 110 22.69 12.79 5.22
C GLY A 110 23.80 13.24 6.18
N ILE A 111 23.84 12.74 7.41
CA ILE A 111 24.86 13.18 8.39
C ILE A 111 26.29 12.79 7.97
N ASN A 112 26.44 11.69 7.23
CA ASN A 112 27.67 11.29 6.55
C ASN A 112 27.32 10.80 5.14
N PRO A 113 27.13 11.71 4.17
CA PRO A 113 26.61 11.36 2.85
C PRO A 113 27.59 10.41 2.12
N PRO A 114 27.18 9.21 1.69
CA PRO A 114 28.08 8.29 1.00
C PRO A 114 28.38 8.77 -0.42
N CYS A 115 29.53 8.35 -0.98
CA CYS A 115 29.67 8.30 -2.43
C CYS A 115 29.08 6.99 -2.97
N LEU A 116 28.86 6.88 -4.28
CA LEU A 116 28.30 5.65 -4.85
C LEU A 116 29.24 4.44 -4.66
N SER A 117 30.56 4.69 -4.66
CA SER A 117 31.56 3.68 -4.36
C SER A 117 31.41 3.10 -2.95
N ASP A 118 31.11 3.92 -1.93
CA ASP A 118 30.81 3.47 -0.57
C ASP A 118 29.60 2.52 -0.50
N ILE A 119 28.57 2.81 -1.31
CA ILE A 119 27.37 1.95 -1.39
C ILE A 119 27.71 0.63 -2.08
N LYS A 120 28.53 0.67 -3.16
CA LYS A 120 28.97 -0.54 -3.87
C LYS A 120 29.79 -1.49 -3.00
N PHE A 121 30.53 -1.01 -2.00
CA PHE A 121 31.23 -1.88 -1.06
C PHE A 121 30.28 -2.77 -0.23
N ARG A 122 28.98 -2.48 -0.20
CA ARG A 122 27.95 -3.29 0.48
C ARG A 122 27.37 -4.39 -0.41
N LEU A 123 27.77 -4.46 -1.68
CA LEU A 123 27.28 -5.45 -2.63
C LEU A 123 28.08 -6.75 -2.57
N LYS A 124 27.38 -7.85 -2.83
CA LYS A 124 27.98 -9.16 -3.12
C LYS A 124 28.22 -9.29 -4.63
N GLU A 125 29.07 -10.24 -5.02
CA GLU A 125 29.33 -10.54 -6.43
C GLU A 125 28.02 -10.85 -7.19
N GLY A 126 27.83 -10.21 -8.35
CA GLY A 126 26.62 -10.36 -9.18
C GLY A 126 25.42 -9.52 -8.78
N GLU A 127 25.48 -8.79 -7.66
CA GLU A 127 24.41 -7.85 -7.27
C GLU A 127 24.46 -6.56 -8.12
N SER A 128 23.29 -5.95 -8.34
CA SER A 128 23.17 -4.70 -9.09
C SER A 128 22.39 -3.65 -8.31
N LEU A 129 22.79 -2.40 -8.48
CA LEU A 129 22.14 -1.23 -7.90
C LEU A 129 21.14 -0.62 -8.88
N ALA A 130 19.99 -0.20 -8.37
CA ALA A 130 19.04 0.62 -9.11
C ALA A 130 18.39 1.67 -8.20
N VAL A 131 17.74 2.65 -8.83
CA VAL A 131 16.85 3.57 -8.12
C VAL A 131 15.46 2.96 -8.08
N VAL A 132 14.92 2.81 -6.88
CA VAL A 132 13.67 2.10 -6.63
C VAL A 132 12.79 2.95 -5.71
N VAL A 133 11.54 3.13 -6.09
CA VAL A 133 10.55 3.82 -5.25
C VAL A 133 9.86 2.81 -4.34
N PHE A 134 9.65 3.17 -3.09
CA PHE A 134 8.94 2.38 -2.10
C PHE A 134 7.88 3.25 -1.40
N ALA A 135 6.77 2.62 -1.03
CA ALA A 135 5.98 3.08 0.10
C ALA A 135 6.67 2.62 1.39
N SER A 136 6.75 3.49 2.40
CA SER A 136 7.50 3.17 3.61
C SER A 136 6.88 3.76 4.87
N GLU A 137 7.04 3.03 5.97
CA GLU A 137 6.55 3.44 7.28
C GLU A 137 7.43 2.87 8.38
N TYR A 138 7.63 3.64 9.45
CA TYR A 138 8.35 3.16 10.63
C TYR A 138 7.39 2.37 11.52
N ARG A 139 7.62 1.06 11.66
CA ARG A 139 6.69 0.13 12.29
C ARG A 139 7.30 -0.49 13.55
N PRO A 140 6.49 -0.80 14.59
CA PRO A 140 6.94 -1.52 15.78
C PRO A 140 7.51 -2.89 15.45
N ALA A 141 8.28 -3.49 16.37
CA ALA A 141 8.89 -4.81 16.16
C ALA A 141 7.90 -5.88 15.69
N SER A 142 6.71 -5.96 16.27
CA SER A 142 5.70 -6.97 15.90
C SER A 142 5.23 -6.87 14.44
N GLU A 143 5.53 -5.76 13.76
CA GLU A 143 5.13 -5.47 12.39
C GLU A 143 6.31 -5.41 11.41
N THR A 144 7.52 -5.75 11.86
CA THR A 144 8.69 -5.90 10.97
C THR A 144 8.87 -7.36 10.54
N VAL A 145 9.57 -7.57 9.42
CA VAL A 145 9.83 -8.90 8.86
C VAL A 145 10.56 -9.82 9.85
N HIS A 146 11.59 -9.27 10.50
CA HIS A 146 12.43 -9.99 11.43
C HIS A 146 11.83 -10.10 12.84
N GLN A 147 10.85 -9.25 13.18
CA GLN A 147 10.16 -9.20 14.48
C GLN A 147 11.07 -8.96 15.70
N LYS A 148 12.21 -8.28 15.49
CA LYS A 148 13.26 -8.09 16.53
C LYS A 148 13.25 -6.71 17.17
N HIS A 149 13.01 -5.68 16.37
CA HIS A 149 13.00 -4.27 16.77
C HIS A 149 12.14 -3.48 15.80
N ALA A 150 11.74 -2.27 16.18
CA ALA A 150 11.09 -1.33 15.27
C ALA A 150 12.03 -0.95 14.12
N ASP A 151 11.49 -0.81 12.91
CA ASP A 151 12.26 -0.48 11.71
C ASP A 151 11.39 0.18 10.63
N LEU A 152 12.02 0.79 9.64
CA LEU A 152 11.36 1.15 8.38
C LEU A 152 10.97 -0.13 7.63
N CYS A 153 9.67 -0.30 7.44
CA CYS A 153 9.13 -1.30 6.54
C CYS A 153 8.91 -0.68 5.17
N PHE A 154 9.21 -1.45 4.13
CA PHE A 154 9.13 -1.00 2.74
C PHE A 154 8.21 -1.92 1.96
N SER A 155 7.42 -1.35 1.06
CA SER A 155 6.72 -2.10 0.04
C SER A 155 6.83 -1.43 -1.31
N ARG A 156 6.93 -2.25 -2.35
CA ARG A 156 6.83 -1.81 -3.74
C ARG A 156 5.39 -1.46 -4.14
N THR A 157 4.41 -1.76 -3.30
CA THR A 157 3.01 -1.35 -3.45
C THR A 157 2.57 -0.47 -2.29
N GLY A 158 2.17 0.77 -2.56
CA GLY A 158 1.51 1.63 -1.57
C GLY A 158 0.00 1.67 -1.75
N VAL A 159 -0.74 1.78 -0.64
CA VAL A 159 -2.21 1.80 -0.63
C VAL A 159 -2.68 3.08 0.05
N ALA A 160 -3.35 3.94 -0.72
CA ALA A 160 -4.13 5.06 -0.21
C ALA A 160 -5.63 4.71 -0.27
N ARG A 161 -6.47 5.38 0.52
CA ARG A 161 -7.90 5.06 0.67
C ARG A 161 -8.75 6.31 0.40
N VAL A 162 -9.75 6.18 -0.47
CA VAL A 162 -10.71 7.26 -0.72
C VAL A 162 -11.54 7.56 0.54
N GLY A 163 -12.08 8.78 0.58
CA GLY A 163 -12.80 9.34 1.71
C GLY A 163 -13.76 10.43 1.25
N THR A 164 -14.68 10.79 2.13
CA THR A 164 -15.58 11.92 1.99
C THR A 164 -15.13 13.18 2.74
N ALA A 165 -14.02 13.09 3.49
CA ALA A 165 -13.44 14.19 4.24
C ALA A 165 -11.91 14.28 4.06
N GLU A 166 -11.37 15.46 4.38
CA GLU A 166 -9.94 15.75 4.39
C GLU A 166 -9.16 14.83 5.35
N PRO A 167 -7.89 14.51 5.06
CA PRO A 167 -7.09 13.65 5.92
C PRO A 167 -6.83 14.31 7.28
N MET A 168 -6.73 13.49 8.31
CA MET A 168 -6.33 13.95 9.64
C MET A 168 -5.11 13.16 10.11
N TYR A 169 -3.96 13.82 10.10
CA TYR A 169 -2.78 13.28 10.75
C TYR A 169 -2.92 13.46 12.27
N VAL A 170 -2.68 12.40 13.03
CA VAL A 170 -2.66 12.43 14.49
C VAL A 170 -1.21 12.29 14.92
N PRO A 171 -0.52 13.41 15.25
CA PRO A 171 0.90 13.40 15.55
C PRO A 171 1.28 12.36 16.60
N LYS A 172 0.54 12.27 17.72
CA LYS A 172 0.77 11.27 18.78
C LYS A 172 0.91 9.83 18.25
N ASN A 173 0.08 9.45 17.30
CA ASN A 173 0.01 8.09 16.75
C ASN A 173 0.88 7.89 15.52
N ARG A 174 1.50 8.95 15.00
CA ARG A 174 2.31 8.92 13.78
C ARG A 174 1.58 8.41 12.54
N GLY A 175 0.25 8.54 12.52
CA GLY A 175 -0.59 7.99 11.46
C GLY A 175 -1.81 8.85 11.15
N PHE A 176 -2.54 8.44 10.12
CA PHE A 176 -3.82 9.02 9.70
C PHE A 176 -4.98 8.16 10.18
N PHE A 177 -6.10 8.79 10.52
CA PHE A 177 -7.31 8.11 10.98
C PHE A 177 -8.45 8.31 9.97
N SER A 178 -9.24 7.25 9.77
CA SER A 178 -10.40 7.26 8.87
C SER A 178 -11.59 8.00 9.45
N ASP A 179 -11.75 7.99 10.77
CA ASP A 179 -12.99 8.40 11.39
C ASP A 179 -13.04 9.93 11.56
N ASP A 180 -14.24 10.50 11.42
CA ASP A 180 -14.52 11.89 11.78
C ASP A 180 -15.41 11.90 13.03
N GLU A 181 -14.85 12.31 14.18
CA GLU A 181 -15.59 12.39 15.45
C GLU A 181 -16.82 13.31 15.37
N GLY A 182 -16.87 14.21 14.39
CA GLY A 182 -18.00 15.13 14.18
C GLY A 182 -19.10 14.59 13.25
N ASP A 183 -18.86 13.51 12.50
CA ASP A 183 -19.79 12.98 11.50
C ASP A 183 -19.59 11.47 11.29
N ASP A 184 -20.51 10.67 11.83
CA ASP A 184 -20.52 9.20 11.72
C ASP A 184 -20.60 8.67 10.27
N TYR A 185 -20.91 9.53 9.29
CA TYR A 185 -20.98 9.19 7.87
C TYR A 185 -19.80 9.73 7.05
N ALA A 186 -18.93 10.55 7.67
CA ALA A 186 -17.72 11.04 7.03
C ALA A 186 -16.56 10.07 7.25
N PHE A 187 -15.83 9.81 6.16
CA PHE A 187 -14.61 9.03 6.21
C PHE A 187 -13.49 9.87 5.63
N ARG A 188 -12.42 10.04 6.39
CA ARG A 188 -11.25 10.78 5.94
C ARG A 188 -10.47 9.97 4.91
N VAL A 189 -9.91 10.66 3.93
CA VAL A 189 -8.95 10.03 3.01
C VAL A 189 -7.71 9.58 3.81
N LEU A 190 -7.19 8.40 3.47
CA LEU A 190 -5.93 7.90 4.05
C LEU A 190 -4.84 7.94 2.97
N PRO A 191 -3.80 8.78 3.14
CA PRO A 191 -2.74 8.92 2.16
C PRO A 191 -1.68 7.81 2.27
N SER A 192 -0.81 7.72 1.25
CA SER A 192 0.37 6.84 1.25
C SER A 192 1.64 7.64 1.01
N LYS A 193 2.65 7.45 1.86
CA LYS A 193 3.97 8.11 1.74
C LYS A 193 4.86 7.29 0.81
N TYR A 194 5.56 7.97 -0.10
CA TYR A 194 6.56 7.34 -0.97
C TYR A 194 7.93 8.01 -0.83
N SER A 195 8.99 7.25 -1.09
CA SER A 195 10.36 7.75 -1.17
C SER A 195 11.21 6.91 -2.13
N ALA A 196 12.22 7.53 -2.71
CA ALA A 196 13.16 6.87 -3.61
C ALA A 196 14.40 6.43 -2.85
N TYR A 197 14.93 5.25 -3.19
CA TYR A 197 16.12 4.68 -2.59
C TYR A 197 17.07 4.16 -3.67
N ILE A 198 18.37 4.25 -3.39
CA ILE A 198 19.34 3.36 -4.03
C ILE A 198 19.15 2.00 -3.38
N ALA A 199 18.81 0.99 -4.17
CA ALA A 199 18.48 -0.35 -3.70
C ALA A 199 19.22 -1.43 -4.48
N VAL A 200 19.32 -2.61 -3.87
CA VAL A 200 19.98 -3.79 -4.43
C VAL A 200 18.99 -4.94 -4.59
N LYS A 201 19.08 -5.71 -5.67
CA LYS A 201 18.21 -6.87 -5.90
C LYS A 201 18.78 -8.11 -5.21
N ARG A 202 18.04 -8.72 -4.28
CA ARG A 202 18.47 -9.88 -3.47
C ARG A 202 17.37 -10.93 -3.33
N GLN A 203 17.77 -12.17 -3.06
CA GLN A 203 16.85 -13.24 -2.69
C GLN A 203 16.39 -13.09 -1.23
N GLY A 204 15.15 -13.50 -0.92
CA GLY A 204 14.52 -13.26 0.37
C GLY A 204 15.28 -13.83 1.58
N ASN A 205 15.26 -13.08 2.68
CA ASN A 205 15.90 -13.46 3.94
C ASN A 205 14.98 -13.18 5.13
N LYS A 206 14.33 -14.21 5.67
CA LYS A 206 13.37 -14.09 6.79
C LYS A 206 13.92 -13.31 7.99
N ASP A 207 15.23 -13.37 8.24
CA ASP A 207 15.85 -12.74 9.39
C ASP A 207 16.17 -11.25 9.21
N GLU A 208 16.02 -10.73 7.98
CA GLU A 208 16.40 -9.36 7.61
C GLU A 208 15.33 -8.66 6.73
N PHE A 209 14.91 -9.25 5.61
CA PHE A 209 14.01 -8.63 4.63
C PHE A 209 13.16 -9.65 3.84
N GLY A 210 11.98 -9.21 3.42
CA GLY A 210 11.00 -10.01 2.69
C GLY A 210 9.58 -9.70 3.17
N PRO A 211 8.58 -10.50 2.81
CA PRO A 211 7.23 -10.35 3.33
C PRO A 211 7.18 -10.72 4.81
N MET A 212 6.38 -10.00 5.58
CA MET A 212 6.27 -10.23 7.02
C MET A 212 5.79 -11.65 7.36
N ARG A 213 4.84 -12.17 6.58
CA ARG A 213 4.46 -13.60 6.58
C ARG A 213 5.32 -14.35 5.56
N PHE A 214 6.56 -14.62 5.96
CA PHE A 214 7.56 -15.29 5.12
C PHE A 214 7.19 -16.77 4.89
N LYS A 215 6.95 -17.13 3.62
CA LYS A 215 6.59 -18.48 3.19
C LYS A 215 7.82 -19.36 3.05
N LYS A 216 7.73 -20.56 3.63
CA LYS A 216 8.62 -21.68 3.32
C LYS A 216 8.02 -22.49 2.18
N GLU A 217 8.85 -23.31 1.54
CA GLU A 217 8.39 -24.27 0.53
C GLU A 217 7.36 -25.23 1.14
N ASP A 218 6.20 -25.33 0.51
CA ASP A 218 5.17 -26.32 0.81
C ASP A 218 4.88 -27.13 -0.46
N GLU A 219 5.53 -28.28 -0.56
CA GLU A 219 5.38 -29.21 -1.69
C GLU A 219 3.95 -29.79 -1.80
N THR A 220 3.15 -29.72 -0.73
CA THR A 220 1.81 -30.30 -0.65
C THR A 220 0.69 -29.36 -1.06
N ALA A 221 0.99 -28.08 -1.30
CA ALA A 221 -0.03 -27.10 -1.67
C ALA A 221 -0.43 -27.20 -3.15
N ASP A 222 -1.72 -27.17 -3.45
CA ASP A 222 -2.25 -27.31 -4.82
C ASP A 222 -1.98 -26.10 -5.73
N ASN A 223 -1.61 -24.94 -5.17
CA ASN A 223 -1.38 -23.70 -5.91
C ASN A 223 0.12 -23.40 -6.06
N ILE A 224 0.59 -23.09 -7.28
CA ILE A 224 1.99 -22.72 -7.60
C ILE A 224 2.49 -21.55 -6.75
N ALA A 225 1.61 -20.58 -6.41
CA ALA A 225 1.94 -19.46 -5.51
C ALA A 225 2.12 -19.87 -4.03
N LYS A 226 1.64 -21.06 -3.65
CA LYS A 226 1.90 -21.69 -2.34
C LYS A 226 3.12 -22.63 -2.39
N LYS A 227 3.57 -23.08 -3.57
CA LYS A 227 4.75 -23.96 -3.73
C LYS A 227 6.10 -23.23 -3.66
N THR A 228 6.15 -21.93 -3.99
CA THR A 228 7.42 -21.22 -4.11
C THR A 228 7.83 -20.58 -2.78
N SER A 229 9.00 -20.96 -2.25
CA SER A 229 9.60 -20.34 -1.07
C SER A 229 10.00 -18.88 -1.35
N ASP A 230 9.79 -18.00 -0.36
CA ASP A 230 10.28 -16.61 -0.44
C ASP A 230 11.81 -16.53 -0.47
N THR A 231 12.52 -17.55 0.03
CA THR A 231 13.99 -17.63 -0.07
C THR A 231 14.46 -17.65 -1.53
N ASN A 232 13.62 -18.12 -2.45
CA ASN A 232 13.94 -18.16 -3.87
C ASN A 232 13.39 -16.94 -4.63
N SER A 233 12.58 -16.11 -3.97
CA SER A 233 11.98 -14.91 -4.56
C SER A 233 12.95 -13.73 -4.49
N TRP A 234 12.87 -12.86 -5.49
CA TRP A 234 13.72 -11.66 -5.58
C TRP A 234 13.00 -10.44 -5.00
N PHE A 235 13.76 -9.59 -4.31
CA PHE A 235 13.30 -8.37 -3.67
C PHE A 235 14.28 -7.24 -3.94
N TRP A 236 13.78 -6.01 -4.06
CA TRP A 236 14.62 -4.82 -3.97
C TRP A 236 14.78 -4.43 -2.51
N VAL A 237 16.02 -4.35 -2.04
CA VAL A 237 16.37 -4.01 -0.66
C VAL A 237 16.96 -2.61 -0.64
N PRO A 238 16.34 -1.63 0.05
CA PRO A 238 16.85 -0.26 0.10
C PRO A 238 18.15 -0.19 0.89
N LEU A 239 19.12 0.60 0.39
CA LEU A 239 20.42 0.80 1.03
C LEU A 239 20.66 2.26 1.45
N HIS A 240 20.10 3.22 0.71
CA HIS A 240 20.26 4.64 0.97
C HIS A 240 19.05 5.42 0.43
N LYS A 241 18.44 6.26 1.26
CA LYS A 241 17.36 7.17 0.82
C LYS A 241 17.92 8.25 -0.09
N ILE A 242 17.15 8.62 -1.10
CA ILE A 242 17.45 9.72 -2.02
C ILE A 242 16.53 10.89 -1.68
N PHE A 243 17.12 12.05 -1.38
CA PHE A 243 16.40 13.29 -1.10
C PHE A 243 17.11 14.49 -1.76
N SER A 244 16.36 15.58 -1.96
CA SER A 244 16.87 16.78 -2.65
C SER A 244 17.88 17.55 -1.79
N GLY A 245 18.84 18.22 -2.46
CA GLY A 245 19.85 19.06 -1.83
C GLY A 245 21.26 18.50 -1.92
N LEU A 246 22.20 19.18 -1.26
CA LEU A 246 23.64 18.88 -1.25
C LEU A 246 24.04 17.82 -0.21
N GLU A 247 23.17 17.53 0.76
CA GLU A 247 23.51 16.71 1.93
C GLU A 247 23.16 15.21 1.71
N CYS A 248 22.76 14.79 0.50
CA CYS A 248 22.31 13.42 0.23
C CYS A 248 23.43 12.45 -0.22
N LEU A 249 24.28 12.89 -1.16
CA LEU A 249 25.33 12.06 -1.78
C LEU A 249 26.55 12.90 -2.12
N ARG A 250 27.71 12.24 -2.21
CA ARG A 250 28.95 12.80 -2.75
C ARG A 250 29.33 12.12 -4.06
N ASP A 251 30.09 12.80 -4.90
CA ASP A 251 30.75 12.19 -6.04
C ASP A 251 32.00 11.39 -5.60
N ASP A 252 32.67 10.74 -6.55
CA ASP A 252 33.87 9.95 -6.25
C ASP A 252 35.09 10.80 -5.82
N ASN A 253 35.04 12.13 -5.98
CA ASN A 253 36.05 13.05 -5.45
C ASN A 253 35.72 13.52 -4.02
N GLY A 254 34.56 13.13 -3.49
CA GLY A 254 34.08 13.56 -2.18
C GLY A 254 33.33 14.89 -2.19
N GLU A 255 33.00 15.44 -3.37
CA GLU A 255 32.25 16.69 -3.48
C GLU A 255 30.74 16.44 -3.40
N PRO A 256 29.97 17.27 -2.67
CA PRO A 256 28.51 17.16 -2.60
C PRO A 256 27.82 17.23 -3.95
N ILE A 257 26.86 16.34 -4.20
CA ILE A 257 26.01 16.37 -5.39
C ILE A 257 24.67 17.01 -5.03
N ASN A 258 24.31 18.12 -5.70
CA ASN A 258 23.01 18.74 -5.52
C ASN A 258 21.92 17.94 -6.24
N LEU A 259 21.18 17.12 -5.51
CA LEU A 259 20.10 16.31 -6.07
C LEU A 259 18.82 17.11 -6.21
N GLU A 260 18.13 16.94 -7.33
CA GLU A 260 16.77 17.42 -7.55
C GLU A 260 15.89 16.19 -7.72
N VAL A 261 15.20 15.81 -6.66
CA VAL A 261 14.35 14.62 -6.60
C VAL A 261 12.90 15.06 -6.80
N ASN A 262 12.26 14.52 -7.83
CA ASN A 262 10.84 14.73 -8.10
C ASN A 262 10.14 13.38 -8.26
N LEU A 263 9.04 13.16 -7.52
CA LEU A 263 8.18 12.00 -7.75
C LEU A 263 7.02 12.37 -8.66
N GLN A 264 6.80 11.53 -9.68
CA GLN A 264 5.68 11.62 -10.59
C GLN A 264 4.66 10.54 -10.25
N ALA A 265 3.38 10.87 -10.31
CA ALA A 265 2.27 9.96 -10.08
C ALA A 265 1.32 9.97 -11.28
N LEU A 266 0.74 8.81 -11.58
CA LEU A 266 -0.39 8.68 -12.49
C LEU A 266 -1.30 7.56 -12.00
N HIS A 267 -2.58 7.86 -11.85
CA HIS A 267 -3.61 6.88 -11.50
C HIS A 267 -4.70 6.86 -12.57
N ILE A 268 -5.28 5.69 -12.79
CA ILE A 268 -6.34 5.46 -13.76
C ILE A 268 -7.47 4.67 -13.11
N ASN A 269 -8.70 5.14 -13.30
CA ASN A 269 -9.89 4.32 -13.12
C ASN A 269 -10.35 3.85 -14.50
N GLU A 270 -10.48 2.55 -14.69
CA GLU A 270 -11.05 1.99 -15.93
C GLU A 270 -12.01 0.84 -15.68
N LYS A 271 -12.64 0.81 -14.49
CA LYS A 271 -13.54 -0.27 -14.06
C LYS A 271 -14.70 -0.47 -15.03
N ILE A 272 -15.36 0.63 -15.40
CA ILE A 272 -16.48 0.61 -16.35
C ILE A 272 -16.00 0.14 -17.73
N ARG A 273 -14.90 0.71 -18.25
CA ARG A 273 -14.30 0.26 -19.53
C ARG A 273 -14.05 -1.24 -19.56
N ARG A 274 -13.44 -1.79 -18.50
CA ARG A 274 -13.11 -3.22 -18.40
C ARG A 274 -14.35 -4.13 -18.41
N ILE A 275 -15.44 -3.73 -17.75
CA ILE A 275 -16.72 -4.45 -17.80
C ILE A 275 -17.20 -4.55 -19.26
N HIS A 276 -17.24 -3.43 -19.97
CA HIS A 276 -17.69 -3.40 -21.36
C HIS A 276 -16.77 -4.23 -22.28
N GLN A 277 -15.46 -4.14 -22.12
CA GLN A 277 -14.48 -4.93 -22.91
C GLN A 277 -14.70 -6.42 -22.75
N VAL A 278 -14.71 -6.92 -21.50
CA VAL A 278 -14.86 -8.35 -21.20
C VAL A 278 -16.19 -8.89 -21.70
N LEU A 279 -17.28 -8.13 -21.54
CA LEU A 279 -18.59 -8.54 -22.03
C LEU A 279 -18.67 -8.53 -23.58
N HIS A 280 -18.07 -7.54 -24.25
CA HIS A 280 -18.00 -7.52 -25.72
C HIS A 280 -17.19 -8.69 -26.28
N GLU A 281 -16.03 -9.00 -25.69
CA GLU A 281 -15.19 -10.14 -26.09
C GLU A 281 -15.95 -11.47 -25.96
N ALA A 282 -16.86 -11.57 -24.99
CA ALA A 282 -17.75 -12.72 -24.81
C ALA A 282 -19.03 -12.67 -25.67
N GLY A 283 -19.18 -11.68 -26.55
CA GLY A 283 -20.30 -11.56 -27.49
C GLY A 283 -21.57 -10.95 -26.92
N TYR A 284 -21.54 -10.38 -25.70
CA TYR A 284 -22.68 -9.67 -25.13
C TYR A 284 -22.78 -8.26 -25.69
N ASN A 285 -23.98 -7.82 -26.05
CA ASN A 285 -24.25 -6.42 -26.35
C ASN A 285 -24.41 -5.65 -25.05
N THR A 286 -23.54 -4.67 -24.79
CA THR A 286 -23.61 -3.84 -23.59
C THR A 286 -24.27 -2.47 -23.83
N GLY A 287 -24.58 -2.14 -25.09
CA GLY A 287 -25.14 -0.84 -25.49
C GLY A 287 -24.12 0.27 -25.78
N SER A 288 -22.81 0.00 -25.65
CA SER A 288 -21.72 0.96 -25.90
C SER A 288 -20.81 0.49 -27.03
N THR A 289 -20.13 1.42 -27.72
CA THR A 289 -19.15 1.08 -28.78
C THR A 289 -17.70 1.20 -28.29
N GLU A 290 -16.73 0.63 -29.03
CA GLU A 290 -15.30 0.81 -28.73
C GLU A 290 -14.86 2.28 -28.67
N SER A 291 -15.50 3.15 -29.46
CA SER A 291 -15.18 4.58 -29.48
C SER A 291 -15.68 5.33 -28.24
N ASP A 292 -16.70 4.80 -27.57
CA ASP A 292 -17.26 5.36 -26.35
C ASP A 292 -16.44 4.94 -25.12
N ILE A 293 -16.04 3.67 -25.03
CA ILE A 293 -15.41 3.10 -23.81
C ILE A 293 -14.00 3.64 -23.51
N ASN A 294 -13.42 4.45 -24.40
CA ASN A 294 -12.12 5.10 -24.20
C ASN A 294 -12.26 6.57 -23.76
N LYS A 295 -13.46 7.00 -23.34
CA LYS A 295 -13.75 8.35 -22.86
C LYS A 295 -14.29 8.31 -21.43
N SER A 296 -14.20 9.42 -20.72
CA SER A 296 -14.90 9.57 -19.43
C SER A 296 -16.41 9.35 -19.61
N PRO A 297 -17.11 8.66 -18.69
CA PRO A 297 -16.62 8.13 -17.41
C PRO A 297 -16.11 6.68 -17.47
N PHE A 298 -16.00 6.07 -18.65
CA PHE A 298 -15.51 4.69 -18.78
C PHE A 298 -14.06 4.53 -18.32
N VAL A 299 -13.27 5.57 -18.59
CA VAL A 299 -11.88 5.72 -18.16
C VAL A 299 -11.61 7.17 -17.81
N PHE A 300 -10.90 7.42 -16.70
CA PHE A 300 -10.47 8.74 -16.29
C PHE A 300 -9.22 8.71 -15.40
N TYR A 301 -8.56 9.86 -15.27
CA TYR A 301 -7.31 10.05 -14.54
C TYR A 301 -7.41 11.15 -13.47
N GLU A 302 -8.33 12.11 -13.67
CA GLU A 302 -8.53 13.26 -12.78
C GLU A 302 -9.44 12.89 -11.60
N GLY A 303 -9.31 13.59 -10.48
CA GLY A 303 -10.17 13.37 -9.31
C GLY A 303 -9.86 12.11 -8.50
N ILE A 304 -8.75 11.41 -8.78
CA ILE A 304 -8.36 10.20 -8.04
C ILE A 304 -7.45 10.55 -6.86
N ALA A 305 -6.24 11.04 -7.14
CA ALA A 305 -5.26 11.40 -6.12
C ALA A 305 -4.27 12.45 -6.64
N GLU A 306 -3.67 13.19 -5.71
CA GLU A 306 -2.65 14.21 -5.98
C GLU A 306 -1.57 14.22 -4.88
N TRP A 307 -0.48 14.95 -5.13
CA TRP A 307 0.52 15.18 -4.10
C TRP A 307 0.02 16.22 -3.10
N SER A 308 0.20 15.95 -1.81
CA SER A 308 -0.10 16.93 -0.76
C SER A 308 0.67 18.24 -0.96
N ASN A 309 -0.05 19.35 -0.80
CA ASN A 309 0.50 20.70 -0.71
C ASN A 309 0.62 21.20 0.75
N ASN A 310 0.21 20.39 1.73
CA ASN A 310 0.30 20.76 3.14
C ASN A 310 1.77 20.71 3.60
N PRO A 311 2.36 21.85 4.03
CA PRO A 311 3.75 21.89 4.45
C PRO A 311 4.06 21.03 5.69
N GLU A 312 3.08 20.73 6.53
CA GLU A 312 3.25 19.85 7.70
C GLU A 312 3.35 18.36 7.33
N PHE A 313 2.94 17.99 6.11
CA PHE A 313 2.99 16.62 5.60
C PHE A 313 4.31 16.26 4.92
N GLY A 314 5.15 17.26 4.63
CA GLY A 314 6.41 17.09 3.92
C GLY A 314 6.20 16.80 2.43
N SER A 315 7.21 16.22 1.78
CA SER A 315 7.14 15.91 0.35
C SER A 315 6.50 14.54 0.09
N ASN A 316 6.16 14.21 -1.16
CA ASN A 316 5.90 12.82 -1.56
C ASN A 316 4.78 12.06 -0.80
N LEU A 317 3.81 12.78 -0.22
CA LEU A 317 2.62 12.17 0.36
C LEU A 317 1.50 12.17 -0.69
N LEU A 318 1.15 10.99 -1.20
CA LEU A 318 0.07 10.82 -2.17
C LEU A 318 -1.26 10.79 -1.42
N MET A 319 -2.15 11.71 -1.78
CA MET A 319 -3.43 11.95 -1.12
C MET A 319 -4.57 11.74 -2.10
N PRO A 320 -5.52 10.82 -1.82
CA PRO A 320 -6.76 10.74 -2.55
C PRO A 320 -7.53 12.06 -2.44
N ILE A 321 -8.20 12.47 -3.51
CA ILE A 321 -9.04 13.67 -3.49
C ILE A 321 -10.33 13.32 -2.73
N PRO A 322 -10.71 14.05 -1.67
CA PRO A 322 -11.97 13.83 -0.99
C PRO A 322 -13.16 14.17 -1.91
N HIS A 323 -14.20 13.33 -1.89
CA HIS A 323 -15.43 13.54 -2.67
C HIS A 323 -16.64 13.58 -1.76
N SER A 324 -17.66 14.35 -2.12
CA SER A 324 -18.90 14.41 -1.30
C SER A 324 -19.62 13.07 -1.12
N SER A 325 -19.31 12.09 -1.98
CA SER A 325 -19.82 10.73 -1.90
C SER A 325 -18.78 9.72 -2.42
N PHE A 326 -18.82 8.48 -1.91
CA PHE A 326 -17.94 7.41 -2.38
C PHE A 326 -18.21 6.96 -3.81
N ILE A 327 -19.48 7.05 -4.23
CA ILE A 327 -19.94 6.65 -5.55
C ILE A 327 -20.93 7.66 -6.10
N GLU A 328 -20.90 7.84 -7.42
CA GLU A 328 -21.83 8.71 -8.13
C GLU A 328 -22.42 7.99 -9.35
N PRO A 329 -23.69 8.23 -9.71
CA PRO A 329 -24.24 7.76 -10.97
C PRO A 329 -23.35 8.22 -12.14
N ALA A 330 -22.89 7.28 -12.96
CA ALA A 330 -22.07 7.59 -14.11
C ALA A 330 -22.93 8.34 -15.15
N ILE A 331 -22.46 9.50 -15.63
CA ILE A 331 -23.12 10.30 -16.66
C ILE A 331 -22.26 10.31 -17.92
N TYR A 332 -22.85 9.95 -19.07
CA TYR A 332 -22.19 10.03 -20.36
C TYR A 332 -23.09 10.74 -21.36
N LYS A 333 -22.57 11.79 -22.02
CA LYS A 333 -23.33 12.63 -22.97
C LYS A 333 -24.65 13.13 -22.35
N GLU A 334 -24.55 13.67 -21.13
CA GLU A 334 -25.67 14.24 -20.35
C GLU A 334 -26.79 13.26 -19.99
N LYS A 335 -26.54 11.95 -20.10
CA LYS A 335 -27.50 10.90 -19.77
C LYS A 335 -26.90 9.90 -18.78
N PRO A 336 -27.73 9.24 -17.94
CA PRO A 336 -27.28 8.12 -17.13
C PRO A 336 -26.60 7.06 -18.01
N LEU A 337 -25.36 6.72 -17.69
CA LEU A 337 -24.63 5.67 -18.37
C LEU A 337 -25.14 4.32 -17.86
N THR A 338 -25.55 3.47 -18.78
CA THR A 338 -26.07 2.15 -18.47
C THR A 338 -25.38 1.08 -19.29
N PHE A 339 -25.43 -0.16 -18.84
CA PHE A 339 -25.15 -1.32 -19.67
C PHE A 339 -26.32 -2.30 -19.66
N ILE A 340 -26.42 -3.10 -20.71
CA ILE A 340 -27.41 -4.18 -20.78
C ILE A 340 -26.88 -5.36 -19.95
N VAL A 341 -27.60 -5.73 -18.89
CA VAL A 341 -27.24 -6.87 -18.05
C VAL A 341 -27.36 -8.15 -18.86
N PRO A 342 -26.29 -8.95 -18.98
CA PRO A 342 -26.35 -10.24 -19.67
C PRO A 342 -27.37 -11.18 -19.07
N LYS A 343 -27.96 -12.06 -19.89
CA LYS A 343 -28.72 -13.20 -19.37
C LYS A 343 -27.74 -14.15 -18.67
N ILE A 344 -28.01 -14.49 -17.42
CA ILE A 344 -27.15 -15.37 -16.63
C ILE A 344 -27.48 -16.83 -16.98
N GLY A 345 -26.48 -17.57 -17.44
CA GLY A 345 -26.59 -18.99 -17.83
C GLY A 345 -26.53 -19.94 -16.63
N LYS A 346 -26.70 -21.25 -16.88
CA LYS A 346 -26.60 -22.31 -15.86
C LYS A 346 -25.15 -22.56 -15.36
N GLN A 347 -24.14 -21.95 -15.97
CA GLN A 347 -22.69 -22.12 -15.68
C GLN A 347 -22.22 -21.53 -14.33
N CYS A 348 -23.14 -21.36 -13.37
CA CYS A 348 -22.85 -20.89 -12.02
C CYS A 348 -22.83 -22.03 -10.99
N ASP A 349 -23.03 -23.27 -11.42
CA ASP A 349 -22.90 -24.44 -10.57
C ASP A 349 -21.40 -24.78 -10.41
N LYS A 350 -20.94 -24.84 -9.16
CA LYS A 350 -19.51 -24.98 -8.77
C LYS A 350 -18.78 -26.20 -9.39
N GLY A 351 -19.54 -27.18 -9.91
CA GLY A 351 -19.03 -28.42 -10.48
C GLY A 351 -18.56 -28.34 -11.95
N GLU A 352 -18.96 -27.30 -12.70
CA GLU A 352 -18.61 -27.16 -14.13
C GLU A 352 -17.79 -25.86 -14.34
N ARG A 353 -16.55 -25.86 -13.86
CA ARG A 353 -15.58 -24.78 -14.11
C ARG A 353 -14.90 -25.01 -15.46
N ASP A 354 -15.64 -24.75 -16.53
CA ASP A 354 -15.06 -24.71 -17.87
C ASP A 354 -14.16 -23.48 -18.05
N LYS A 355 -13.22 -23.55 -19.01
CA LYS A 355 -12.36 -22.41 -19.34
C LYS A 355 -13.19 -21.24 -19.88
N GLY A 356 -12.92 -20.03 -19.40
CA GLY A 356 -13.43 -18.79 -20.00
C GLY A 356 -14.19 -17.90 -19.01
N LEU A 357 -15.05 -17.05 -19.56
CA LEU A 357 -15.83 -16.06 -18.80
C LEU A 357 -17.08 -16.71 -18.18
N HIS A 358 -17.22 -16.56 -16.87
CA HIS A 358 -18.40 -16.93 -16.11
C HIS A 358 -19.07 -15.65 -15.59
N ILE A 359 -20.37 -15.58 -15.81
CA ILE A 359 -21.21 -14.48 -15.35
C ILE A 359 -22.26 -15.08 -14.43
N CYS A 360 -22.27 -14.64 -13.18
CA CYS A 360 -23.13 -15.20 -12.15
C CYS A 360 -23.88 -14.15 -11.35
N ASN A 361 -24.97 -14.60 -10.72
CA ASN A 361 -25.71 -13.78 -9.78
C ASN A 361 -25.13 -14.01 -8.38
N PHE A 362 -24.48 -12.98 -7.84
CA PHE A 362 -23.96 -13.02 -6.48
C PHE A 362 -24.72 -12.02 -5.61
N SER A 363 -25.76 -12.52 -4.92
CA SER A 363 -26.66 -11.76 -4.06
C SER A 363 -27.28 -10.54 -4.75
N SER A 364 -26.56 -9.42 -4.78
CA SER A 364 -26.97 -8.12 -5.32
C SER A 364 -26.21 -7.63 -6.54
N SER A 365 -25.24 -8.40 -7.02
CA SER A 365 -24.31 -7.98 -8.06
C SER A 365 -24.21 -9.01 -9.18
N LEU A 366 -23.84 -8.53 -10.36
CA LEU A 366 -23.33 -9.36 -11.43
C LEU A 366 -21.88 -9.72 -11.08
N GLU A 367 -21.62 -10.99 -10.86
CA GLU A 367 -20.28 -11.52 -10.65
C GLU A 367 -19.64 -11.84 -11.99
N ILE A 368 -18.42 -11.36 -12.23
CA ILE A 368 -17.63 -11.59 -13.43
C ILE A 368 -16.36 -12.34 -13.03
N ARG A 369 -16.27 -13.61 -13.42
CA ARG A 369 -15.10 -14.46 -13.18
C ARG A 369 -14.55 -15.00 -14.48
N TYR A 370 -13.25 -15.20 -14.51
CA TYR A 370 -12.59 -15.83 -15.65
C TYR A 370 -11.79 -17.02 -15.14
N TYR A 371 -11.94 -18.18 -15.77
CA TYR A 371 -11.19 -19.39 -15.41
C TYR A 371 -10.23 -19.82 -16.52
N GLU A 372 -9.05 -20.28 -16.13
CA GLU A 372 -8.09 -20.92 -17.00
C GLU A 372 -8.48 -22.38 -17.30
N SER A 373 -7.76 -23.02 -18.23
CA SER A 373 -8.06 -24.38 -18.69
C SER A 373 -7.97 -25.44 -17.58
N ASP A 374 -7.26 -25.14 -16.49
CA ASP A 374 -7.09 -26.00 -15.31
C ASP A 374 -8.11 -25.70 -14.21
N GLY A 375 -9.11 -24.83 -14.48
CA GLY A 375 -10.14 -24.45 -13.53
C GLY A 375 -9.68 -23.44 -12.47
N THR A 376 -8.45 -22.91 -12.56
CA THR A 376 -7.98 -21.83 -11.70
C THR A 376 -8.55 -20.49 -12.16
N PRO A 377 -8.94 -19.57 -11.24
CA PRO A 377 -9.34 -18.23 -11.63
C PRO A 377 -8.17 -17.51 -12.31
N LYS A 378 -8.39 -17.02 -13.54
CA LYS A 378 -7.49 -16.08 -14.18
C LYS A 378 -7.52 -14.74 -13.42
N ARG A 379 -6.44 -13.98 -13.52
CA ARG A 379 -6.36 -12.58 -13.05
C ARG A 379 -7.64 -11.83 -13.43
N ARG A 380 -8.18 -11.02 -12.50
CA ARG A 380 -9.45 -10.30 -12.62
C ARG A 380 -9.42 -9.36 -13.85
N PRO A 381 -10.10 -9.70 -14.96
CA PRO A 381 -10.03 -8.91 -16.20
C PRO A 381 -10.96 -7.68 -16.16
N ALA A 382 -11.86 -7.64 -15.18
CA ALA A 382 -12.79 -6.57 -14.85
C ALA A 382 -13.05 -6.63 -13.33
N PRO A 383 -13.74 -5.62 -12.74
CA PRO A 383 -14.25 -5.74 -11.38
C PRO A 383 -15.02 -7.06 -11.18
N GLU A 384 -14.73 -7.76 -10.09
CA GLU A 384 -15.35 -9.07 -9.81
C GLU A 384 -16.87 -8.93 -9.61
N TYR A 385 -17.32 -7.81 -9.03
CA TYR A 385 -18.73 -7.54 -8.79
C TYR A 385 -19.15 -6.23 -9.45
N VAL A 386 -20.28 -6.25 -10.15
CA VAL A 386 -20.90 -5.07 -10.78
C VAL A 386 -22.31 -4.90 -10.22
N HIS A 387 -22.62 -3.71 -9.73
CA HIS A 387 -23.96 -3.39 -9.25
C HIS A 387 -24.97 -3.36 -10.41
N VAL A 388 -26.09 -4.08 -10.26
CA VAL A 388 -27.14 -4.18 -11.32
C VAL A 388 -28.55 -3.93 -10.83
N ARG A 389 -28.73 -3.47 -9.58
CA ARG A 389 -30.06 -3.30 -8.97
C ARG A 389 -30.73 -1.94 -9.21
N HIS A 390 -30.06 -1.02 -9.89
CA HIS A 390 -30.68 0.22 -10.37
C HIS A 390 -30.96 0.10 -11.86
N ARG A 391 -32.19 -0.27 -12.20
CA ARG A 391 -32.66 -0.42 -13.57
C ARG A 391 -33.11 0.94 -14.11
N ILE A 392 -32.76 1.26 -15.34
CA ILE A 392 -33.31 2.40 -16.07
C ILE A 392 -34.37 1.90 -17.04
N LEU A 393 -35.61 2.36 -16.86
CA LEU A 393 -36.75 2.02 -17.70
C LEU A 393 -36.69 2.73 -19.06
N GLU A 394 -37.55 2.33 -20.01
CA GLU A 394 -37.56 2.89 -21.38
C GLU A 394 -37.87 4.39 -21.41
N ASP A 395 -38.66 4.87 -20.46
CA ASP A 395 -38.99 6.29 -20.27
C ASP A 395 -37.87 7.09 -19.58
N GLY A 396 -36.77 6.43 -19.19
CA GLY A 396 -35.63 7.01 -18.48
C GLY A 396 -35.78 7.02 -16.97
N THR A 397 -36.89 6.53 -16.41
CA THR A 397 -37.13 6.49 -14.96
C THR A 397 -36.22 5.45 -14.29
N PRO A 398 -35.51 5.81 -13.20
CA PRO A 398 -34.76 4.84 -12.40
C PRO A 398 -35.71 4.01 -11.53
N GLU A 399 -35.50 2.71 -11.50
CA GLU A 399 -36.19 1.77 -10.63
C GLU A 399 -35.16 1.02 -9.76
N ASN A 400 -35.35 1.07 -8.44
CA ASN A 400 -34.49 0.38 -7.49
C ASN A 400 -35.07 -1.00 -7.17
N LEU A 401 -34.42 -2.05 -7.65
CA LEU A 401 -34.84 -3.43 -7.40
C LEU A 401 -34.77 -3.82 -5.91
N ASN A 402 -34.04 -3.05 -5.08
CA ASN A 402 -34.03 -3.27 -3.63
C ASN A 402 -35.38 -2.95 -2.96
N ASP A 403 -36.26 -2.19 -3.62
CA ASP A 403 -37.60 -1.88 -3.09
C ASP A 403 -38.56 -3.08 -3.23
N ILE A 404 -38.18 -4.09 -4.03
CA ILE A 404 -38.93 -5.34 -4.19
C ILE A 404 -38.65 -6.26 -3.00
N LYS A 405 -39.66 -6.47 -2.15
CA LYS A 405 -39.53 -7.30 -0.93
C LYS A 405 -39.19 -8.77 -1.21
N ASN A 406 -39.66 -9.32 -2.32
CA ASN A 406 -39.44 -10.73 -2.65
C ASN A 406 -38.11 -10.90 -3.41
N GLN A 407 -37.09 -11.42 -2.70
CA GLN A 407 -35.75 -11.63 -3.25
C GLN A 407 -35.71 -12.63 -4.42
N ASN A 408 -36.66 -13.57 -4.50
CA ASN A 408 -36.73 -14.48 -5.66
C ASN A 408 -37.10 -13.73 -6.93
N ILE A 409 -37.98 -12.72 -6.85
CA ILE A 409 -38.33 -11.87 -7.99
C ILE A 409 -37.11 -11.06 -8.44
N VAL A 410 -36.35 -10.50 -7.50
CA VAL A 410 -35.10 -9.77 -7.81
C VAL A 410 -34.09 -10.69 -8.49
N ARG A 411 -33.89 -11.90 -7.93
CA ARG A 411 -33.01 -12.92 -8.51
C ARG A 411 -33.44 -13.31 -9.91
N ASP A 412 -34.74 -13.51 -10.14
CA ASP A 412 -35.28 -13.84 -11.45
C ASP A 412 -35.04 -12.70 -12.44
N ILE A 413 -35.30 -11.44 -12.08
CA ILE A 413 -35.03 -10.28 -12.94
C ILE A 413 -33.55 -10.25 -13.35
N ILE A 414 -32.63 -10.37 -12.38
CA ILE A 414 -31.19 -10.37 -12.63
C ILE A 414 -30.79 -11.55 -13.53
N ASN A 415 -31.31 -12.75 -13.28
CA ASN A 415 -30.99 -13.94 -14.06
C ASN A 415 -31.53 -13.87 -15.51
N HIS A 416 -32.73 -13.33 -15.70
CA HIS A 416 -33.30 -13.12 -17.02
C HIS A 416 -32.48 -12.10 -17.83
N GLY A 417 -31.87 -11.12 -17.16
CA GLY A 417 -31.05 -10.09 -17.78
C GLY A 417 -31.86 -9.24 -18.78
N ASN A 418 -31.16 -8.72 -19.79
CA ASN A 418 -31.73 -7.94 -20.90
C ASN A 418 -32.47 -6.65 -20.46
N TYR A 419 -32.01 -6.02 -19.38
CA TYR A 419 -32.43 -4.69 -18.95
C TYR A 419 -31.23 -3.77 -18.79
N LYS A 420 -31.47 -2.45 -18.79
CA LYS A 420 -30.42 -1.45 -18.61
C LYS A 420 -30.16 -1.22 -17.13
N ALA A 421 -28.97 -1.56 -16.65
CA ALA A 421 -28.51 -1.23 -15.31
C ALA A 421 -27.63 0.03 -15.33
N LEU A 422 -27.83 0.91 -14.35
CA LEU A 422 -27.05 2.12 -14.13
C LEU A 422 -25.62 1.79 -13.70
N HIS A 423 -24.63 2.42 -14.34
CA HIS A 423 -23.25 2.41 -13.86
C HIS A 423 -23.02 3.45 -12.77
N TYR A 424 -22.05 3.17 -11.92
CA TYR A 424 -21.53 4.09 -10.92
C TYR A 424 -20.04 4.30 -11.16
N VAL A 425 -19.58 5.53 -10.94
CA VAL A 425 -18.16 5.83 -10.79
C VAL A 425 -17.82 5.78 -9.31
N ASP A 426 -16.65 5.23 -9.01
CA ASP A 426 -15.96 5.45 -7.75
C ASP A 426 -14.65 6.17 -8.05
N PHE A 427 -14.05 6.82 -7.06
CA PHE A 427 -12.82 7.60 -7.25
C PHE A 427 -11.56 6.80 -6.91
N THR A 428 -11.66 5.48 -7.02
CA THR A 428 -10.53 4.56 -6.82
C THR A 428 -9.70 4.47 -8.09
N GLY A 429 -8.49 3.95 -8.02
CA GLY A 429 -7.66 3.79 -9.21
C GLY A 429 -6.36 3.05 -8.95
N ASP A 430 -5.82 2.47 -10.01
CA ASP A 430 -4.51 1.85 -10.02
C ASP A 430 -3.51 2.81 -10.68
N GLY A 431 -2.27 2.82 -10.19
CA GLY A 431 -1.28 3.81 -10.59
C GLY A 431 0.16 3.36 -10.38
N TRP A 432 1.08 4.27 -10.69
CA TRP A 432 2.50 4.12 -10.36
C TRP A 432 3.07 5.42 -9.81
N ILE A 433 4.14 5.29 -9.04
CA ILE A 433 4.98 6.39 -8.57
C ILE A 433 6.41 6.17 -9.06
N GLU A 434 6.95 7.10 -9.83
CA GLU A 434 8.30 7.04 -10.37
C GLU A 434 9.11 8.25 -9.91
N VAL A 435 10.41 8.07 -9.77
CA VAL A 435 11.33 9.15 -9.47
C VAL A 435 12.03 9.67 -10.72
N GLU A 436 12.11 10.99 -10.81
CA GLU A 436 12.96 11.73 -11.71
C GLU A 436 14.07 12.41 -10.92
N CYS A 437 15.31 12.04 -11.19
CA CYS A 437 16.50 12.72 -10.68
C CYS A 437 17.61 12.67 -11.74
N PRO A 438 17.80 13.74 -12.54
CA PRO A 438 18.77 13.77 -13.63
C PRO A 438 20.22 13.54 -13.19
N GLN A 439 20.57 13.92 -11.96
CA GLN A 439 21.91 13.82 -11.41
C GLN A 439 22.34 12.35 -11.22
N LEU A 440 21.41 11.47 -10.81
CA LEU A 440 21.71 10.05 -10.59
C LEU A 440 22.01 9.30 -11.90
N LYS A 441 21.45 9.73 -13.04
CA LYS A 441 21.71 9.12 -14.35
C LYS A 441 23.18 9.23 -14.76
N LYS A 442 23.91 10.20 -14.21
CA LYS A 442 25.33 10.45 -14.49
C LYS A 442 26.27 9.58 -13.66
N LEU A 443 25.76 8.87 -12.65
CA LEU A 443 26.58 8.06 -11.76
C LEU A 443 26.88 6.70 -12.37
N GLU A 444 28.16 6.38 -12.53
CA GLU A 444 28.59 5.10 -13.09
C GLU A 444 28.30 3.93 -12.13
N GLY A 445 27.79 2.81 -12.65
CA GLY A 445 27.49 1.61 -11.87
C GLY A 445 26.17 1.64 -11.09
N LEU A 446 25.34 2.67 -11.30
CA LEU A 446 23.92 2.65 -10.99
C LEU A 446 23.14 2.29 -12.26
N SER A 447 22.16 1.40 -12.15
CA SER A 447 21.28 1.07 -13.27
C SER A 447 20.60 2.34 -13.81
N GLN A 448 20.57 2.48 -15.14
CA GLN A 448 19.87 3.56 -15.82
C GLN A 448 18.34 3.38 -15.79
N LYS A 449 17.87 2.20 -15.38
CA LYS A 449 16.46 1.90 -15.18
C LYS A 449 16.05 2.25 -13.75
N ASN A 450 15.05 3.12 -13.65
CA ASN A 450 14.33 3.38 -12.41
C ASN A 450 13.17 2.37 -12.28
N TYR A 451 12.88 1.97 -11.05
CA TYR A 451 11.81 1.04 -10.75
C TYR A 451 10.71 1.77 -9.97
N ALA A 452 9.58 2.02 -10.63
CA ALA A 452 8.42 2.69 -10.05
C ALA A 452 7.70 1.81 -9.01
N ALA A 453 7.15 2.39 -7.96
CA ALA A 453 6.24 1.68 -7.05
C ALA A 453 4.86 1.54 -7.71
N TYR A 454 4.15 0.46 -7.42
CA TYR A 454 2.73 0.36 -7.70
C TYR A 454 1.95 1.17 -6.66
N SER A 455 0.90 1.83 -7.09
CA SER A 455 0.11 2.70 -6.23
C SER A 455 -1.37 2.41 -6.41
N ILE A 456 -2.03 2.07 -5.31
CA ILE A 456 -3.45 1.75 -5.29
C ILE A 456 -4.16 2.85 -4.52
N VAL A 457 -5.17 3.47 -5.13
CA VAL A 457 -6.18 4.25 -4.44
C VAL A 457 -7.39 3.35 -4.28
N ALA A 458 -7.53 2.75 -3.10
CA ALA A 458 -8.52 1.74 -2.78
C ALA A 458 -9.79 2.36 -2.18
N GLY A 459 -10.83 1.53 -2.02
CA GLY A 459 -12.04 1.91 -1.28
C GLY A 459 -11.72 2.31 0.17
N PRO A 460 -12.66 2.99 0.85
CA PRO A 460 -12.47 3.48 2.22
C PRO A 460 -12.11 2.34 3.18
N ASP A 461 -11.43 2.69 4.27
CA ASP A 461 -11.15 1.76 5.34
C ASP A 461 -12.30 1.76 6.35
N PHE A 462 -13.08 0.68 6.36
CA PHE A 462 -14.18 0.49 7.31
C PHE A 462 -13.74 -0.21 8.60
N PHE A 463 -12.50 -0.69 8.66
CA PHE A 463 -11.99 -1.48 9.79
C PHE A 463 -10.61 -0.96 10.23
N PRO A 464 -10.49 0.33 10.63
CA PRO A 464 -9.20 0.95 10.93
C PRO A 464 -8.45 0.32 12.12
N ASN A 465 -9.15 -0.46 12.95
CA ASN A 465 -8.61 -1.10 14.16
C ASN A 465 -8.24 -2.58 13.98
N CYS A 466 -8.39 -3.14 12.79
CA CYS A 466 -8.07 -4.54 12.52
C CYS A 466 -7.52 -4.66 11.10
N ASP A 467 -6.24 -4.99 11.00
CA ASP A 467 -5.63 -5.24 9.70
C ASP A 467 -5.93 -6.66 9.19
N GLN A 468 -5.83 -6.85 7.88
CA GLN A 468 -6.13 -8.13 7.24
C GLN A 468 -5.18 -9.26 7.69
N ARG A 469 -3.95 -8.93 8.09
CA ARG A 469 -3.00 -9.91 8.63
C ARG A 469 -3.44 -10.35 10.03
N GLU A 470 -3.82 -9.43 10.91
CA GLU A 470 -4.28 -9.74 12.27
C GLU A 470 -5.49 -10.69 12.22
N LEU A 471 -6.41 -10.46 11.27
CA LEU A 471 -7.52 -11.38 11.00
C LEU A 471 -7.03 -12.77 10.60
N MET A 472 -6.01 -12.87 9.73
CA MET A 472 -5.43 -14.14 9.31
C MET A 472 -4.70 -14.85 10.46
N ASP A 473 -3.90 -14.12 11.23
CA ASP A 473 -3.17 -14.64 12.38
C ASP A 473 -4.12 -15.16 13.45
N TRP A 474 -5.21 -14.45 13.72
CA TRP A 474 -6.29 -14.91 14.59
C TRP A 474 -6.95 -16.17 14.04
N TYR A 475 -7.33 -16.16 12.76
CA TYR A 475 -7.98 -17.31 12.12
C TYR A 475 -7.12 -18.57 12.21
N GLU A 476 -5.82 -18.47 11.90
CA GLU A 476 -4.92 -19.62 11.88
C GLU A 476 -4.54 -20.13 13.28
N LYS A 477 -4.40 -19.24 14.28
CA LYS A 477 -3.90 -19.60 15.61
C LYS A 477 -5.00 -19.93 16.61
N GLU A 478 -6.16 -19.31 16.50
CA GLU A 478 -7.21 -19.35 17.53
C GLU A 478 -8.42 -20.21 17.14
N ILE A 479 -8.68 -20.40 15.84
CA ILE A 479 -9.84 -21.18 15.38
C ILE A 479 -9.51 -22.68 15.33
N PRO A 480 -10.33 -23.57 15.92
CA PRO A 480 -10.11 -25.02 15.84
C PRO A 480 -10.10 -25.59 14.42
N ASP A 481 -9.25 -26.58 14.15
CA ASP A 481 -9.08 -27.22 12.83
C ASP A 481 -10.38 -27.76 12.22
N ASN A 482 -11.33 -28.23 13.02
CA ASN A 482 -12.61 -28.75 12.54
C ASN A 482 -13.58 -27.65 12.07
N ILE A 483 -13.32 -26.39 12.43
CA ILE A 483 -14.00 -25.20 11.91
C ILE A 483 -13.21 -24.63 10.73
N GLN A 484 -11.87 -24.65 10.81
CA GLN A 484 -11.05 -24.22 9.70
C GLN A 484 -11.20 -25.14 8.49
N ASN A 485 -11.23 -26.46 8.66
CA ASN A 485 -11.22 -27.47 7.60
C ASN A 485 -12.46 -28.36 7.70
N VAL A 486 -13.48 -28.03 6.91
CA VAL A 486 -14.71 -28.81 6.83
C VAL A 486 -14.61 -29.83 5.70
N MET A 487 -14.81 -31.11 6.02
CA MET A 487 -14.86 -32.18 5.03
C MET A 487 -15.99 -31.96 4.04
N VAL A 488 -15.68 -32.09 2.76
CA VAL A 488 -16.64 -32.05 1.65
C VAL A 488 -16.97 -33.48 1.27
N ILE A 489 -18.25 -33.85 1.44
CA ILE A 489 -18.78 -35.15 1.03
C ILE A 489 -19.71 -34.92 -0.15
N GLU A 490 -19.39 -35.49 -1.31
CA GLU A 490 -20.25 -35.47 -2.50
C GLU A 490 -20.58 -36.91 -2.91
N ASN A 491 -21.87 -37.20 -3.07
CA ASN A 491 -22.38 -38.54 -3.42
C ASN A 491 -21.90 -39.68 -2.48
N GLY A 492 -21.63 -39.35 -1.21
CA GLY A 492 -21.14 -40.30 -0.21
C GLY A 492 -19.63 -40.56 -0.25
N GLU A 493 -18.89 -39.86 -1.12
CA GLU A 493 -17.43 -39.92 -1.17
C GLU A 493 -16.81 -38.63 -0.60
N GLU A 494 -15.72 -38.79 0.14
CA GLU A 494 -14.89 -37.67 0.58
C GLU A 494 -14.18 -37.08 -0.64
N LYS A 495 -14.43 -35.80 -0.93
CA LYS A 495 -13.83 -35.05 -2.04
C LYS A 495 -12.71 -34.11 -1.60
N GLY A 496 -12.44 -34.03 -0.30
CA GLY A 496 -11.40 -33.19 0.31
C GLY A 496 -11.94 -32.33 1.46
N THR A 497 -11.20 -31.30 1.83
CA THR A 497 -11.58 -30.30 2.84
C THR A 497 -11.74 -28.93 2.19
N ARG A 498 -12.60 -28.08 2.77
CA ARG A 498 -12.73 -26.66 2.41
C ARG A 498 -12.69 -25.81 3.67
N SER A 499 -12.42 -24.50 3.52
CA SER A 499 -12.58 -23.60 4.66
C SER A 499 -14.03 -23.62 5.17
N GLY A 500 -14.22 -23.80 6.47
CA GLY A 500 -15.54 -23.78 7.08
C GLY A 500 -16.11 -22.39 7.29
N LEU A 501 -15.25 -21.36 7.34
CA LEU A 501 -15.62 -19.97 7.56
C LEU A 501 -15.54 -19.12 6.28
N TRP A 502 -14.52 -19.36 5.44
CA TRP A 502 -14.23 -18.49 4.31
C TRP A 502 -14.57 -19.15 2.98
N GLU A 503 -15.30 -18.45 2.11
CA GLU A 503 -15.41 -18.88 0.71
C GLU A 503 -14.11 -18.68 -0.06
N SER A 504 -13.30 -17.71 0.36
CA SER A 504 -11.94 -17.48 -0.10
C SER A 504 -11.11 -17.00 1.09
N GLU A 505 -9.94 -17.61 1.32
CA GLU A 505 -9.04 -17.22 2.41
C GLU A 505 -8.76 -15.70 2.31
N PRO A 506 -8.89 -14.92 3.40
CA PRO A 506 -8.67 -13.48 3.37
C PRO A 506 -7.17 -13.14 3.40
N LEU A 507 -6.40 -13.71 2.46
CA LEU A 507 -4.97 -13.49 2.30
C LEU A 507 -4.67 -12.03 1.93
N THR A 508 -3.66 -11.44 2.57
CA THR A 508 -3.17 -10.11 2.19
C THR A 508 -2.60 -10.12 0.77
N LEU A 509 -2.51 -8.95 0.12
CA LEU A 509 -1.89 -8.83 -1.20
C LEU A 509 -0.47 -9.40 -1.21
N SER A 510 0.30 -9.13 -0.15
CA SER A 510 1.60 -9.75 0.04
C SER A 510 1.46 -11.26 0.08
N ASP A 511 0.58 -11.83 0.92
CA ASP A 511 0.37 -13.29 1.07
C ASP A 511 0.05 -14.01 -0.22
N ASP A 512 -0.71 -13.41 -1.12
CA ASP A 512 -1.03 -14.06 -2.40
C ASP A 512 0.17 -14.16 -3.35
N ARG A 513 1.19 -13.31 -3.19
CA ARG A 513 2.35 -13.19 -4.10
C ARG A 513 1.94 -12.97 -5.57
N ILE A 514 0.72 -12.50 -5.82
CA ILE A 514 0.19 -12.29 -7.15
C ILE A 514 0.62 -10.91 -7.63
N PRO A 515 1.38 -10.79 -8.73
CA PRO A 515 1.78 -9.49 -9.25
C PRO A 515 0.57 -8.59 -9.43
N ALA A 516 0.74 -7.33 -9.03
CA ALA A 516 -0.22 -6.27 -9.30
C ALA A 516 -0.63 -6.27 -10.78
N ASN A 517 -1.73 -5.61 -11.14
CA ASN A 517 -2.17 -5.59 -12.53
C ASN A 517 -1.32 -4.64 -13.39
N VAL A 518 -0.04 -4.99 -13.56
CA VAL A 518 1.03 -4.26 -14.24
C VAL A 518 0.62 -3.88 -15.68
N LYS A 519 -0.23 -4.68 -16.32
CA LYS A 519 -0.71 -4.43 -17.69
C LYS A 519 -1.68 -3.25 -17.82
N LEU A 520 -2.27 -2.77 -16.72
CA LEU A 520 -3.14 -1.59 -16.73
C LEU A 520 -2.36 -0.33 -17.11
N ILE A 521 -1.05 -0.28 -16.84
CA ILE A 521 -0.31 0.99 -16.86
C ILE A 521 1.03 0.85 -17.59
N ARG A 522 1.18 1.58 -18.70
CA ARG A 522 2.29 1.51 -19.68
C ARG A 522 3.72 1.64 -19.14
N LYS A 523 3.95 1.86 -17.85
CA LYS A 523 5.29 2.07 -17.25
C LYS A 523 5.78 0.93 -16.36
N SER A 524 4.91 0.03 -15.91
CA SER A 524 5.34 -1.05 -15.03
C SER A 524 5.91 -2.20 -15.89
N ASP A 525 7.07 -2.71 -15.50
CA ASP A 525 7.72 -3.81 -16.20
C ASP A 525 6.96 -5.12 -15.92
N GLU A 526 6.47 -5.77 -16.98
CA GLU A 526 5.72 -7.05 -16.87
C GLU A 526 6.57 -8.16 -16.24
N ASP A 527 7.90 -8.03 -16.30
CA ASP A 527 8.85 -8.97 -15.71
C ASP A 527 9.28 -8.58 -14.28
N ASP A 528 8.86 -7.41 -13.76
CA ASP A 528 9.14 -7.00 -12.38
C ASP A 528 8.18 -7.71 -11.40
N ASN A 529 8.56 -8.93 -11.03
CA ASN A 529 7.86 -9.75 -10.06
C ASN A 529 8.09 -9.34 -8.60
N THR A 530 8.79 -8.22 -8.34
CA THR A 530 9.08 -7.74 -6.97
C THR A 530 7.99 -6.81 -6.41
N ILE A 531 6.99 -6.43 -7.22
CA ILE A 531 5.98 -5.41 -6.87
C ILE A 531 5.07 -5.81 -5.70
N THR A 532 4.93 -7.11 -5.44
CA THR A 532 4.03 -7.69 -4.44
C THR A 532 4.62 -7.77 -3.05
N ALA A 533 5.85 -7.30 -2.90
CA ALA A 533 6.61 -7.29 -1.66
C ALA A 533 6.81 -5.85 -1.18
#